data_AF-A0A229TU12-F1
#
_entry.id   AF-A0A229TU12-F1
#
_cell.length_a   1.000
_cell.length_b   1.000
_cell.length_c   1.000
_cell.angle_alpha   90.00
_cell.angle_beta   90.00
_cell.angle_gamma   90.00
#
_symmetry.space_group_name_H-M   'P 1'
#
loop_
_entity.id
_entity.type
_entity.pdbx_description
1 polymer ?
#
loop_
_entity_poly.entity_id
_entity_poly.type
_entity_poly.pdbx_seq_one_letter_code
_entity_poly.pdbx_strand_id
1 'polypeptide(L)' 'MVAQAIYHQASQRTGFRVQLVAAPVDIIARRHREGQSVSQITRYLRAHLGPENPVASRSFVEWVITATGGEGR' A
#
# COMPACT_ATOMS: atom_id res chain seq x y z
N MET A 1 11.09 3.52 -7.40
CA MET A 1 10.73 2.10 -7.58
C MET A 1 10.51 1.53 -6.19
N VAL A 2 9.48 0.73 -5.96
CA VAL A 2 9.29 0.06 -4.65
C VAL A 2 10.20 -1.17 -4.62
N ALA A 3 10.90 -1.38 -3.51
CA ALA A 3 11.80 -2.53 -3.37
C ALA A 3 11.02 -3.86 -3.42
N GLN A 4 11.59 -4.87 -4.10
CA GLN A 4 10.98 -6.20 -4.24
C GLN A 4 10.59 -6.81 -2.87
N ALA A 5 11.40 -6.57 -1.84
CA ALA A 5 11.17 -7.01 -0.46
C ALA A 5 9.82 -6.51 0.10
N ILE A 6 9.40 -5.29 -0.24
CA ILE A 6 8.15 -4.69 0.25
C ILE A 6 6.95 -5.45 -0.33
N TYR A 7 7.00 -5.90 -1.59
CA TYR A 7 5.92 -6.70 -2.16
C TYR A 7 5.80 -8.08 -1.49
N HIS A 8 6.92 -8.72 -1.14
CA HIS A 8 6.92 -9.98 -0.39
C HIS A 8 6.35 -9.78 1.02
N GLN A 9 6.73 -8.71 1.71
CA GLN A 9 6.15 -8.37 3.02
C GLN A 9 4.66 -8.06 2.93
N ALA A 10 4.21 -7.34 1.90
CA ALA A 10 2.80 -7.06 1.65
C ALA A 10 2.00 -8.35 1.42
N SER A 11 2.58 -9.30 0.69
CA SER A 11 2.01 -10.64 0.46
C SER A 11 1.87 -11.41 1.77
N GLN A 12 2.90 -11.42 2.62
CA GLN A 12 2.85 -12.08 3.94
C GLN A 12 1.81 -11.46 4.87
N ARG A 13 1.66 -10.12 4.87
CA ARG A 13 0.71 -9.42 5.76
C ARG A 13 -0.75 -9.62 5.38
N THR A 14 -1.03 -9.85 4.10
CA THR A 14 -2.40 -9.96 3.58
C THR A 14 -2.79 -11.40 3.24
N GLY A 15 -1.83 -12.32 3.15
CA GLY A 15 -2.03 -13.68 2.64
C GLY A 15 -2.24 -13.75 1.13
N PHE A 16 -2.22 -12.61 0.43
CA PHE A 16 -2.38 -12.56 -1.02
C PHE A 16 -1.09 -12.88 -1.75
N ARG A 17 -1.20 -13.34 -2.99
CA ARG A 17 -0.04 -13.48 -3.87
C ARG A 17 0.56 -12.09 -4.16
N VAL A 18 1.89 -12.04 -4.31
CA VAL A 18 2.64 -10.81 -4.66
C VAL A 18 2.00 -10.02 -5.81
N GLN A 19 1.54 -10.72 -6.85
CA GLN A 19 0.90 -10.13 -8.03
C GLN A 19 -0.38 -9.32 -7.70
N LEU A 20 -1.11 -9.70 -6.64
CA LEU A 20 -2.35 -9.04 -6.22
C LEU A 20 -2.11 -7.84 -5.31
N VAL A 21 -0.94 -7.77 -4.65
CA VAL A 21 -0.58 -6.67 -3.74
C VAL A 21 0.35 -5.65 -4.39
N ALA A 22 1.04 -6.00 -5.47
CA ALA A 22 1.99 -5.12 -6.14
C ALA A 22 1.34 -3.81 -6.60
N ALA A 23 0.23 -3.89 -7.35
CA ALA A 23 -0.48 -2.72 -7.84
C ALA A 23 -1.00 -1.80 -6.70
N PRO A 24 -1.68 -2.31 -5.65
CA PRO A 24 -2.05 -1.51 -4.49
C PRO A 24 -0.87 -0.81 -3.81
N VAL A 25 0.25 -1.51 -3.63
CA VAL A 25 1.47 -0.95 -3.00
C VAL A 25 2.05 0.20 -3.83
N ASP A 26 2.17 0.03 -5.15
CA ASP A 26 2.63 1.09 -6.05
C ASP A 26 1.70 2.30 -6.05
N ILE A 27 0.39 2.07 -6.04
CA ILE A 27 -0.62 3.14 -5.98
C ILE A 27 -0.46 3.94 -4.69
N ILE A 28 -0.30 3.28 -3.54
CA ILE A 28 -0.10 3.96 -2.24
C ILE A 28 1.18 4.80 -2.28
N ALA A 29 2.29 4.20 -2.68
CA ALA A 29 3.60 4.87 -2.72
C ALA A 29 3.60 6.06 -3.69
N ARG A 30 2.96 5.93 -4.86
CA ARG A 30 2.81 7.04 -5.81
C ARG A 30 1.95 8.15 -5.22
N ARG A 31 0.75 7.85 -4.72
CA ARG A 31 -0.18 8.86 -4.19
C ARG A 31 0.36 9.60 -2.98
N HIS A 32 1.12 8.92 -2.14
CA HIS A 32 1.80 9.57 -1.02
C HIS A 32 2.87 10.57 -1.51
N ARG A 33 3.66 10.20 -2.53
CA ARG A 33 4.61 11.14 -3.17
C ARG A 33 3.93 12.32 -3.85
N GLU A 34 2.69 12.16 -4.30
CA GLU A 34 1.83 13.24 -4.81
C GLU A 34 1.25 14.13 -3.70
N GLY A 35 1.59 13.89 -2.42
CA GLY A 35 1.14 14.68 -1.28
C GLY A 35 -0.24 14.30 -0.75
N GLN A 36 -0.81 13.16 -1.18
CA GLN A 36 -2.10 12.71 -0.68
C GLN A 36 -1.98 12.13 0.73
N SER A 37 -2.93 12.50 1.59
CA SER A 37 -3.02 12.00 2.96
C SER A 37 -3.45 10.53 3.00
N VAL A 38 -3.08 9.82 4.07
CA VAL A 38 -3.52 8.43 4.36
C VAL A 38 -5.03 8.25 4.16
N SER A 39 -5.85 9.16 4.66
CA SER A 39 -7.30 9.10 4.52
C SER A 39 -7.78 9.19 3.07
N GLN A 40 -7.13 10.00 2.23
CA GLN A 40 -7.48 10.14 0.81
C GLN A 40 -7.11 8.85 0.05
N ILE A 41 -5.92 8.31 0.32
CA ILE A 41 -5.44 7.05 -0.28
C ILE A 41 -6.33 5.87 0.15
N THR A 42 -6.66 5.78 1.44
CA THR A 42 -7.54 4.75 1.99
C THR A 42 -8.93 4.82 1.35
N ARG A 43 -9.52 6.02 1.25
CA ARG A 43 -10.81 6.21 0.59
C ARG A 43 -10.77 5.78 -0.88
N TYR A 44 -9.70 6.14 -1.59
CA TYR A 44 -9.50 5.74 -2.97
C TYR A 44 -9.46 4.22 -3.13
N LEU A 45 -8.65 3.53 -2.32
CA LEU A 45 -8.53 2.06 -2.37
C LEU A 45 -9.83 1.37 -2.03
N ARG A 46 -10.56 1.83 -1.00
CA ARG A 46 -11.86 1.25 -0.63
C ARG A 46 -12.89 1.39 -1.76
N ALA A 47 -12.88 2.50 -2.49
CA ALA A 47 -13.78 2.70 -3.62
C ALA A 47 -13.48 1.78 -4.81
N HIS A 48 -12.22 1.37 -5.00
CA HIS A 48 -11.80 0.55 -6.15
C HIS A 48 -11.74 -0.95 -5.84
N LEU A 49 -11.38 -1.31 -4.61
CA LEU A 49 -11.11 -2.69 -4.19
C LEU A 49 -12.15 -3.26 -3.23
N GLY A 50 -13.06 -2.42 -2.75
CA GLY A 50 -14.03 -2.74 -1.73
C GLY A 50 -13.55 -2.40 -0.30
N PRO A 51 -14.48 -2.07 0.61
CA PRO A 51 -14.15 -1.66 1.98
C PRO A 51 -13.57 -2.78 2.84
N GLU A 52 -13.86 -4.04 2.50
CA GLU A 52 -13.41 -5.24 3.23
C GLU A 52 -12.04 -5.75 2.77
N ASN A 53 -11.46 -5.14 1.72
CA ASN A 53 -10.18 -5.59 1.21
C ASN A 53 -9.04 -5.18 2.17
N PRO A 54 -8.20 -6.11 2.66
CA PRO A 54 -7.16 -5.79 3.65
C PRO A 54 -6.14 -4.77 3.15
N VAL A 55 -5.87 -4.69 1.84
CA VAL A 55 -4.96 -3.68 1.27
C VAL A 55 -5.58 -2.27 1.25
N ALA A 56 -6.91 -2.16 1.40
CA ALA A 56 -7.64 -0.91 1.52
C ALA A 56 -7.85 -0.48 2.99
N SER A 57 -7.27 -1.21 3.94
CA SER A 57 -7.28 -0.80 5.34
C SER A 57 -6.32 0.36 5.59
N ARG A 58 -6.69 1.24 6.53
CA ARG A 58 -5.84 2.37 6.95
C ARG A 58 -4.47 1.89 7.43
N SER A 59 -4.44 0.85 8.27
CA SER A 59 -3.22 0.30 8.84
C SER A 59 -2.28 -0.25 7.76
N PHE A 60 -2.81 -0.85 6.69
CA PHE A 60 -1.99 -1.30 5.57
C PHE A 60 -1.39 -0.11 4.80
N VAL A 61 -2.18 0.94 4.53
CA VAL A 61 -1.71 2.16 3.86
C VAL A 61 -0.59 2.85 4.65
N GLU A 62 -0.77 3.02 5.96
CA GLU A 62 0.24 3.61 6.85
C GLU A 62 1.54 2.79 6.87
N TRP A 63 1.41 1.46 6.90
CA TRP A 63 2.56 0.57 6.81
C TRP A 63 3.29 0.71 5.47
N VAL A 64 2.60 0.72 4.33
CA VAL A 64 3.24 0.88 3.01
C VAL A 64 3.97 2.21 2.91
N ILE A 65 3.37 3.31 3.40
CA ILE A 65 4.00 4.63 3.42
C ILE A 65 5.30 4.59 4.24
N THR A 66 5.26 3.96 5.41
CA THR A 66 6.43 3.82 6.29
C THR A 66 7.51 2.95 5.63
N ALA A 67 7.15 1.80 5.08
CA ALA A 67 8.06 0.87 4.42
C ALA A 67 8.72 1.46 3.18
N THR A 68 8.01 2.33 2.44
CA THR A 68 8.52 2.97 1.22
C THR A 68 9.24 4.30 1.48
N GLY A 69 8.97 4.97 2.61
CA GLY A 69 9.68 6.18 3.05
C GLY A 69 10.93 5.90 3.89
N GLY A 70 11.05 4.70 4.47
CA GLY A 70 12.18 4.29 5.32
C GLY A 70 13.46 3.90 4.57
N GLU A 71 13.41 3.71 3.25
CA GLU A 71 14.57 3.37 2.39
C GLU A 71 15.56 4.55 2.19
N GLY A 72 15.36 5.66 2.91
CA GLY A 72 16.18 6.87 2.85
C GLY A 72 17.00 7.16 4.12
N ARG A 73 17.16 6.19 5.04
CA ARG A 73 18.01 6.36 6.23
C ARG A 73 19.15 5.37 6.28
#